data_AF-A0A7W0NC79-F1
#
_entry.id   AF-A0A7W0NC79-F1
#
_cell.length_a   1.000
_cell.length_b   1.000
_cell.length_c   1.000
_cell.angle_alpha   90.00
_cell.angle_beta   90.00
_cell.angle_gamma   90.00
#
_symmetry.space_group_name_H-M   'P 1'
#
loop_
_entity.id
_entity.type
_entity.pdbx_description
1 polymer ?
#
loop_
_entity_poly.entity_id
_entity_poly.type
_entity_poly.pdbx_seq_one_letter_code
_entity_poly.pdbx_strand_id
1 'polypeptide(L)'
;MIEAQQEAFDGLIGTYRELNNRVRPLREERLRLDSAEGKSVRDVVQRMRDDELRFSQALKERLTGVPMPEIFGDDAPVLGTESEDDSTVVLLSQFGTARESTLAMLRGVEGDDWTTAIEGGTTIAARIEALLANDRKRVEQINGLLGAP
;
A
#
# COMPACT_ATOMS: atom_id res chain seq x y z
N MET A 1 3.22 5.45 -23.43
CA MET A 1 2.31 4.79 -22.48
C MET A 1 2.96 3.59 -21.78
N ILE A 2 3.77 2.77 -22.47
CA ILE A 2 4.49 1.62 -21.88
C ILE A 2 5.43 2.03 -20.72
N GLU A 3 6.13 3.16 -20.85
CA GLU A 3 7.10 3.63 -19.85
C GLU A 3 6.46 4.00 -18.50
N ALA A 4 5.37 4.79 -18.51
CA ALA A 4 4.66 5.17 -17.28
C ALA A 4 4.06 3.96 -16.53
N GLN A 5 3.61 2.94 -17.27
CA GLN A 5 3.14 1.70 -16.66
C GLN A 5 4.30 0.95 -16.00
N GLN A 6 5.44 0.85 -16.67
CA GLN A 6 6.63 0.22 -16.13
C GLN A 6 7.13 0.93 -14.87
N GLU A 7 7.17 2.26 -14.86
CA GLU A 7 7.50 3.06 -13.67
C GLU A 7 6.54 2.79 -12.51
N ALA A 8 5.24 2.66 -12.79
CA ALA A 8 4.25 2.25 -11.80
C ALA A 8 4.56 0.86 -11.22
N PHE A 9 4.81 -0.14 -12.06
CA PHE A 9 5.18 -1.49 -11.62
C PHE A 9 6.47 -1.47 -10.76
N ASP A 10 7.49 -0.77 -11.22
CA ASP A 10 8.78 -0.69 -10.54
C ASP A 10 8.66 0.03 -9.19
N GLY A 11 7.87 1.10 -9.10
CA GLY A 11 7.59 1.79 -7.85
C GLY A 11 6.84 0.93 -6.84
N LEU A 12 5.84 0.18 -7.32
CA LEU A 12 5.01 -0.70 -6.49
C LEU A 12 5.84 -1.85 -5.91
N ILE A 13 6.72 -2.46 -6.73
CA ILE A 13 7.65 -3.52 -6.33
C ILE A 13 8.75 -2.96 -5.41
N GLY A 14 9.29 -1.78 -5.75
CA GLY A 14 10.33 -1.10 -5.00
C GLY A 14 9.92 -0.83 -3.55
N THR A 15 8.69 -0.35 -3.35
CA THR A 15 8.13 -0.11 -2.01
C THR A 15 8.15 -1.37 -1.15
N TYR A 16 7.63 -2.49 -1.68
CA TYR A 16 7.62 -3.74 -0.91
C TYR A 16 9.04 -4.23 -0.59
N ARG A 17 9.97 -4.14 -1.53
CA ARG A 17 11.37 -4.51 -1.30
C ARG A 17 12.01 -3.66 -0.21
N GLU A 18 11.78 -2.35 -0.23
CA GLU A 18 12.30 -1.44 0.79
C GLU A 18 11.75 -1.75 2.18
N LEU A 19 10.42 -1.92 2.30
CA LEU A 19 9.80 -2.33 3.56
C LEU A 19 10.36 -3.66 4.06
N ASN A 20 10.51 -4.64 3.17
CA ASN A 20 11.03 -5.96 3.51
C ASN A 20 12.45 -5.88 4.08
N ASN A 21 13.33 -5.11 3.44
CA ASN A 21 14.71 -4.91 3.89
C ASN A 21 14.80 -4.16 5.24
N ARG A 22 13.88 -3.23 5.51
CA ARG A 22 13.90 -2.41 6.73
C ARG A 22 13.26 -3.14 7.92
N VAL A 23 12.15 -3.83 7.71
CA VAL A 23 11.30 -4.38 8.78
C VAL A 23 11.72 -5.80 9.16
N ARG A 24 11.95 -6.70 8.19
CA ARG A 24 12.22 -8.13 8.49
C ARG A 24 13.44 -8.38 9.39
N PRO A 25 14.55 -7.62 9.33
CA PRO A 25 15.71 -7.89 10.18
C PRO A 25 15.49 -7.52 11.66
N LEU A 26 14.43 -6.78 11.97
CA LEU A 26 14.19 -6.23 13.31
C LEU A 26 13.36 -7.20 14.16
N ARG A 27 13.57 -7.14 15.47
CA ARG A 27 12.77 -7.90 16.44
C ARG A 27 11.40 -7.26 16.62
N GLU A 28 10.38 -8.08 16.86
CA GLU A 28 9.00 -7.63 17.01
C GLU A 28 8.85 -6.60 18.13
N GLU A 29 9.58 -6.74 19.25
CA GLU A 29 9.54 -5.78 20.35
C GLU A 29 9.93 -4.39 19.89
N ARG A 30 10.96 -4.27 19.03
CA ARG A 30 11.37 -2.97 18.46
C ARG A 30 10.31 -2.40 17.54
N LEU A 31 9.62 -3.25 16.78
CA LEU A 31 8.60 -2.82 15.81
C LEU A 31 7.31 -2.35 16.49
N ARG A 32 7.03 -2.85 17.69
CA ARG A 32 5.91 -2.48 18.55
C ARG A 32 6.22 -1.34 19.54
N LEU A 33 7.47 -0.86 19.61
CA LEU A 33 7.79 0.28 20.47
C LEU A 33 7.09 1.53 19.96
N ASP A 34 6.28 2.12 20.83
CA ASP A 34 5.63 3.39 20.57
C ASP A 34 6.67 4.52 20.60
N SER A 35 6.58 5.40 19.61
CA SER A 35 7.23 6.71 19.67
C SER A 35 6.57 7.60 20.73
N ALA A 36 7.20 8.75 21.01
CA ALA A 36 6.63 9.78 21.88
C ALA A 36 5.22 10.25 21.45
N GLU A 37 4.83 10.02 20.19
CA GLU A 37 3.51 10.34 19.63
C GLU A 37 2.53 9.16 19.66
N GLY A 38 2.86 8.05 20.32
CA GLY A 38 2.00 6.88 20.47
C GLY A 38 1.79 6.09 19.18
N LYS A 39 2.74 6.15 18.25
CA LYS A 39 2.73 5.37 17.00
C LYS A 39 3.95 4.47 16.94
N SER A 40 3.75 3.21 16.57
CA SER A 40 4.80 2.22 16.35
C SER A 40 5.02 1.93 14.86
N VAL A 41 6.12 1.26 14.51
CA VAL A 41 6.37 0.79 13.13
C VAL A 41 5.30 -0.22 12.70
N ARG A 42 4.86 -1.08 13.63
CA ARG A 42 3.77 -2.04 13.40
C ARG A 42 2.51 -1.33 12.92
N ASP A 43 2.10 -0.24 13.55
CA ASP A 43 0.88 0.49 13.19
C ASP A 43 0.97 1.08 11.78
N VAL A 44 2.15 1.57 11.39
CA VAL A 44 2.37 2.08 10.04
C VAL A 44 2.31 0.95 9.01
N VAL A 45 2.93 -0.21 9.29
CA VAL A 45 2.86 -1.39 8.40
C VAL A 45 1.42 -1.89 8.27
N GLN A 46 0.67 -1.94 9.37
CA GLN A 46 -0.75 -2.28 9.38
C GLN A 46 -1.54 -1.33 8.48
N ARG A 47 -1.28 -0.01 8.60
CA ARG A 47 -1.93 0.98 7.75
C ARG A 47 -1.61 0.80 6.27
N MET A 48 -0.35 0.54 5.93
CA MET A 48 0.05 0.28 4.54
C MET A 48 -0.63 -0.96 3.97
N ARG A 49 -0.74 -2.04 4.76
CA ARG A 49 -1.50 -3.23 4.39
C ARG A 49 -2.96 -2.89 4.09
N ASP A 50 -3.61 -2.11 4.94
CA ASP A 50 -5.03 -1.76 4.73
C ASP A 50 -5.24 -0.86 3.52
N ASP A 51 -4.36 0.11 3.33
CA ASP A 51 -4.37 0.99 2.17
C ASP A 51 -4.24 0.14 0.88
N GLU A 52 -3.36 -0.87 0.88
CA GLU A 52 -3.20 -1.80 -0.24
C GLU A 52 -4.43 -2.68 -0.46
N LEU A 53 -5.02 -3.23 0.60
CA LEU A 53 -6.23 -4.05 0.50
C LEU A 53 -7.41 -3.23 -0.05
N ARG A 54 -7.60 -2.00 0.44
CA ARG A 54 -8.62 -1.07 -0.08
C ARG A 54 -8.36 -0.75 -1.55
N PHE A 55 -7.11 -0.48 -1.92
CA PHE A 55 -6.73 -0.25 -3.32
C PHE A 55 -7.05 -1.46 -4.19
N SER A 56 -6.66 -2.66 -3.77
CA SER A 56 -6.86 -3.90 -4.51
C SER A 56 -8.35 -4.17 -4.77
N GLN A 57 -9.20 -3.97 -3.76
CA GLN A 57 -10.66 -4.10 -3.94
C GLN A 57 -11.22 -3.04 -4.89
N ALA A 58 -10.84 -1.76 -4.69
CA ALA A 58 -11.29 -0.68 -5.58
C ALA A 58 -10.83 -0.91 -7.03
N LEU A 59 -9.61 -1.42 -7.24
CA LEU A 59 -9.11 -1.75 -8.56
C LEU A 59 -9.94 -2.88 -9.18
N LYS A 60 -10.24 -3.94 -8.41
CA LYS A 60 -11.10 -5.03 -8.87
C LYS A 60 -12.47 -4.53 -9.32
N GLU A 61 -13.12 -3.69 -8.51
CA GLU A 61 -14.41 -3.07 -8.86
C GLU A 61 -14.29 -2.21 -10.14
N ARG A 62 -13.18 -1.47 -10.27
CA ARG A 62 -12.88 -0.67 -11.46
C ARG A 62 -12.71 -1.47 -12.74
N LEU A 63 -12.17 -2.68 -12.65
CA LEU A 63 -12.10 -3.59 -13.79
C LEU A 63 -13.46 -4.17 -14.18
N THR A 64 -14.45 -4.11 -13.27
CA THR A 64 -15.85 -4.48 -13.57
C THR A 64 -16.74 -3.32 -13.98
N GLY A 65 -16.18 -2.12 -14.14
CA GLY A 65 -16.89 -0.94 -14.62
C GLY A 65 -17.39 0.02 -13.53
N VAL A 66 -17.01 -0.17 -12.26
CA VAL A 66 -17.38 0.73 -11.17
C VAL A 66 -16.31 1.80 -10.97
N PRO A 67 -16.63 3.09 -10.79
CA PRO A 67 -15.63 4.11 -10.48
C PRO A 67 -14.82 3.80 -9.21
N MET A 68 -13.50 4.04 -9.20
CA MET A 68 -12.70 3.85 -7.97
C MET A 68 -13.05 4.93 -6.92
N PRO A 69 -13.46 4.54 -5.71
CA PRO A 69 -13.68 5.49 -4.62
C PRO A 69 -12.36 6.12 -4.14
N GLU A 70 -12.48 7.16 -3.33
CA GLU A 70 -11.34 7.66 -2.56
C GLU A 70 -10.99 6.68 -1.44
N ILE A 71 -9.79 6.13 -1.50
CA ILE A 71 -9.33 4.99 -0.69
C ILE A 71 -8.23 5.36 0.33
N PHE A 72 -7.75 6.60 0.25
CA PHE A 72 -6.70 7.14 1.13
C PHE A 72 -7.26 8.28 1.98
N GLY A 73 -6.79 8.39 3.21
CA GLY A 73 -7.22 9.38 4.20
C GLY A 73 -7.03 8.81 5.60
N ASP A 74 -6.82 9.64 6.63
CA ASP A 74 -6.54 9.14 7.99
C ASP A 74 -7.77 8.47 8.64
N ASP A 75 -8.98 8.84 8.23
CA ASP A 75 -10.24 8.23 8.70
C ASP A 75 -10.63 6.94 7.96
N ALA A 76 -9.81 6.46 7.00
CA ALA A 76 -10.13 5.25 6.28
C ALA A 76 -10.19 4.03 7.23
N PRO A 77 -11.20 3.15 7.09
CA PRO A 77 -11.40 2.05 8.02
C PRO A 77 -10.21 1.08 8.01
N VAL A 78 -9.84 0.61 9.20
CA VAL A 78 -8.92 -0.52 9.37
C VAL A 78 -9.65 -1.76 8.89
N LEU A 79 -9.07 -2.50 7.96
CA LEU A 79 -9.66 -3.73 7.42
C LEU A 79 -9.31 -4.88 8.36
N GLY A 80 -9.88 -4.82 9.57
CA GLY A 80 -9.57 -5.65 10.73
C GLY A 80 -9.86 -7.13 10.54
N THR A 81 -8.94 -7.85 9.92
CA THR A 81 -8.91 -9.33 9.88
C THR A 81 -7.74 -9.91 10.68
N GLU A 82 -6.87 -9.05 11.19
CA GLU A 82 -5.73 -9.36 12.05
C GLU A 82 -6.12 -9.52 13.51
N SER A 83 -5.40 -10.41 14.19
CA SER A 83 -5.35 -10.42 15.64
C SER A 83 -4.33 -9.37 16.12
N GLU A 84 -4.51 -8.79 17.31
CA GLU A 84 -3.46 -8.00 17.98
C GLU A 84 -2.16 -8.82 18.14
N ASP A 85 -2.29 -10.15 18.19
CA ASP A 85 -1.18 -11.10 18.28
C ASP A 85 -0.41 -11.26 16.96
N ASP A 86 -0.91 -10.76 15.83
CA ASP A 86 -0.20 -10.87 14.57
C ASP A 86 1.10 -10.07 14.62
N SER A 87 2.19 -10.77 14.30
CA SER A 87 3.51 -10.16 14.18
C SER A 87 3.55 -9.17 13.01
N THR A 88 4.40 -8.16 13.12
CA THR A 88 4.64 -7.19 12.04
C THR A 88 5.11 -7.87 10.75
N VAL A 89 5.82 -9.00 10.85
CA VAL A 89 6.23 -9.82 9.70
C VAL A 89 5.04 -10.48 8.99
N VAL A 90 4.02 -10.91 9.75
CA VAL A 90 2.77 -11.42 9.18
C VAL A 90 2.03 -10.31 8.44
N LEU A 91 1.90 -9.12 9.04
CA LEU A 91 1.29 -7.95 8.41
C LEU A 91 2.02 -7.55 7.11
N LEU A 92 3.35 -7.52 7.13
CA LEU A 92 4.17 -7.26 5.96
C LEU A 92 3.97 -8.32 4.86
N SER A 93 3.80 -9.59 5.24
CA SER A 93 3.54 -10.67 4.29
C SER A 93 2.15 -10.53 3.66
N GLN A 94 1.13 -10.15 4.44
CA GLN A 94 -0.22 -9.83 3.93
C GLN A 94 -0.18 -8.65 2.96
N PHE A 95 0.55 -7.57 3.28
CA PHE A 95 0.77 -6.46 2.36
C PHE A 95 1.44 -6.93 1.06
N GLY A 96 2.48 -7.77 1.16
CA GLY A 96 3.14 -8.36 -0.01
C GLY A 96 2.17 -9.16 -0.90
N THR A 97 1.33 -10.01 -0.32
CA THR A 97 0.30 -10.76 -1.06
C THR A 97 -0.73 -9.84 -1.71
N ALA A 98 -1.20 -8.81 -1.01
CA ALA A 98 -2.14 -7.84 -1.57
C ALA A 98 -1.50 -7.08 -2.74
N ARG A 99 -0.23 -6.66 -2.59
CA ARG A 99 0.56 -6.01 -3.64
C ARG A 99 0.78 -6.91 -4.85
N GLU A 100 1.04 -8.19 -4.65
CA GLU A 100 1.13 -9.18 -5.75
C GLU A 100 -0.20 -9.31 -6.51
N SER A 101 -1.33 -9.36 -5.79
CA SER A 101 -2.66 -9.38 -6.41
C SER A 101 -2.93 -8.10 -7.22
N THR A 102 -2.58 -6.94 -6.67
CA THR A 102 -2.66 -5.66 -7.37
C THR A 102 -1.83 -5.67 -8.65
N LEU A 103 -0.56 -6.09 -8.59
CA LEU A 103 0.31 -6.19 -9.75
C LEU A 103 -0.24 -7.17 -10.80
N ALA A 104 -0.81 -8.30 -10.37
CA ALA A 104 -1.43 -9.27 -11.28
C ALA A 104 -2.64 -8.67 -12.01
N MET A 105 -3.50 -7.94 -11.32
CA MET A 105 -4.64 -7.25 -11.92
C MET A 105 -4.17 -6.18 -12.92
N LEU A 106 -3.17 -5.36 -12.54
CA LEU A 106 -2.65 -4.29 -13.40
C LEU A 106 -2.03 -4.81 -14.71
N ARG A 107 -1.42 -6.00 -14.70
CA ARG A 107 -0.89 -6.62 -15.94
C ARG A 107 -1.99 -7.01 -16.92
N GLY A 108 -3.21 -7.20 -16.44
CA GLY A 108 -4.37 -7.48 -17.28
C GLY A 108 -5.06 -6.23 -17.84
N VAL A 109 -4.62 -5.02 -17.47
CA VAL A 109 -5.25 -3.76 -17.90
C VAL A 109 -4.65 -3.31 -19.21
N GLU A 110 -5.51 -3.10 -20.22
CA GLU A 110 -5.11 -2.59 -21.52
C GLU A 110 -4.67 -1.13 -21.46
N GLY A 111 -3.80 -0.70 -22.38
CA GLY A 111 -3.18 0.62 -22.35
C GLY A 111 -4.14 1.79 -22.13
N ASP A 112 -5.22 1.84 -22.91
CA ASP A 112 -6.19 2.95 -22.88
C ASP A 112 -7.02 2.97 -21.59
N ASP A 113 -7.19 1.83 -20.91
CA ASP A 113 -7.92 1.74 -19.65
C ASP A 113 -7.17 2.39 -18.48
N TRP A 114 -5.84 2.53 -18.59
CA TRP A 114 -5.04 3.19 -17.56
C TRP A 114 -5.37 4.67 -17.42
N THR A 115 -5.69 5.33 -18.53
CA THR A 115 -5.91 6.77 -18.63
C THR A 115 -7.38 7.14 -18.79
N THR A 116 -8.27 6.16 -18.94
CA THR A 116 -9.71 6.37 -19.05
C THR A 116 -10.38 6.46 -17.67
N ALA A 117 -11.10 7.55 -17.45
CA ALA A 117 -11.98 7.73 -16.30
C ALA A 117 -13.34 7.09 -16.55
N ILE A 118 -13.91 6.41 -15.55
CA ILE A 118 -15.32 5.98 -15.56
C ILE A 118 -16.14 7.06 -14.86
N GLU A 119 -17.23 7.51 -15.51
CA GLU A 119 -18.21 8.45 -14.95
C GLU A 119 -17.61 9.75 -14.38
N GLY A 120 -16.51 10.24 -14.97
CA GLY A 120 -15.82 11.44 -14.47
C GLY A 120 -15.00 11.21 -13.18
N GLY A 121 -14.84 9.96 -12.76
CA GLY A 121 -13.96 9.54 -11.67
C GLY A 121 -12.48 9.63 -12.02
N THR A 122 -11.63 9.10 -11.15
CA THR A 122 -10.18 9.08 -11.33
C THR A 122 -9.73 7.95 -12.26
N THR A 123 -8.61 8.16 -12.96
CA THR A 123 -7.96 7.12 -13.78
C THR A 123 -7.19 6.11 -12.91
N ILE A 124 -6.91 4.92 -13.45
CA ILE A 124 -6.08 3.92 -12.78
C ILE A 124 -4.66 4.49 -12.56
N ALA A 125 -4.11 5.17 -13.57
CA ALA A 125 -2.80 5.82 -13.47
C ALA A 125 -2.72 6.83 -12.32
N ALA A 126 -3.70 7.74 -12.20
CA ALA A 126 -3.74 8.72 -11.13
C ALA A 126 -3.88 8.08 -9.74
N ARG A 127 -4.62 6.97 -9.64
CA ARG A 127 -4.78 6.23 -8.38
C ARG A 127 -3.51 5.51 -7.97
N ILE A 128 -2.76 4.95 -8.92
CA ILE A 128 -1.45 4.34 -8.63
C ILE A 128 -0.45 5.40 -8.21
N GLU A 129 -0.44 6.56 -8.86
CA GLU A 129 0.42 7.68 -8.45
C GLU A 129 0.12 8.10 -7.00
N ALA A 130 -1.17 8.21 -6.65
CA ALA A 130 -1.59 8.49 -5.28
C ALA A 130 -1.17 7.38 -4.29
N LEU A 131 -1.29 6.10 -4.68
CA LEU A 131 -0.82 4.97 -3.87
C LEU A 131 0.68 5.06 -3.61
N LEU A 132 1.49 5.29 -4.65
CA LEU A 132 2.95 5.40 -4.56
C LEU A 132 3.38 6.61 -3.71
N ALA A 133 2.66 7.73 -3.84
CA ALA A 133 2.90 8.90 -3.00
C ALA A 133 2.58 8.62 -1.52
N ASN A 134 1.48 7.91 -1.24
CA ASN A 134 1.14 7.48 0.12
C ASN A 134 2.18 6.48 0.65
N ASP A 135 2.57 5.49 -0.14
CA ASP A 135 3.60 4.50 0.20
C ASP A 135 4.90 5.18 0.63
N ARG A 136 5.36 6.16 -0.15
CA ARG A 136 6.57 6.93 0.16
C ARG A 136 6.47 7.64 1.50
N LYS A 137 5.34 8.31 1.78
CA LYS A 137 5.09 8.97 3.08
C LYS A 137 5.15 7.99 4.24
N ARG A 138 4.59 6.79 4.07
CA ARG A 138 4.57 5.75 5.12
C ARG A 138 5.97 5.14 5.33
N VAL A 139 6.73 4.93 4.26
CA VAL A 139 8.14 4.50 4.35
C VAL A 139 8.98 5.56 5.06
N GLU A 140 8.83 6.83 4.73
CA GLU A 140 9.49 7.94 5.43
C GLU A 140 9.14 7.96 6.92
N GLN A 141 7.87 7.74 7.27
CA GLN A 141 7.42 7.63 8.65
C GLN A 141 8.09 6.45 9.39
N ILE A 142 8.15 5.27 8.77
CA ILE A 142 8.87 4.10 9.32
C ILE A 142 10.34 4.45 9.55
N ASN A 143 10.97 5.17 8.62
CA ASN A 143 12.38 5.54 8.74
C ASN A 143 12.62 6.50 9.91
N GLY A 144 11.71 7.45 10.11
CA GLY A 144 11.74 8.32 11.29
C GLY A 144 11.62 7.55 12.59
N LEU A 145 10.67 6.60 12.66
CA LEU A 145 10.47 5.75 13.84
C LEU A 145 11.66 4.82 14.12
N LEU A 146 12.28 4.28 13.08
CA LEU A 146 13.46 3.41 13.21
C LEU A 146 14.74 4.17 13.53
N GLY A 147 14.83 5.45 13.15
CA GLY A 147 15.93 6.36 13.47
C GLY A 147 15.78 7.10 14.80
N ALA A 148 14.60 7.05 15.43
CA ALA A 148 14.40 7.53 16.78
C ALA A 148 15.18 6.64 17.79
N PRO A 149 15.95 7.25 18.71
CA PRO A 149 16.85 6.54 19.63
C PRO A 149 16.11 5.68 20.67
#